data_AF-A0A964YQ88-F1
#
_entry.id   AF-A0A964YQ88-F1
#
_cell.length_a   1.000
_cell.length_b   1.000
_cell.length_c   1.000
_cell.angle_alpha   90.00
_cell.angle_beta   90.00
_cell.angle_gamma   90.00
#
_symmetry.space_group_name_H-M   'P 1'
#
loop_
_entity.id
_entity.type
_entity.pdbx_description
1 polymer ?
#
loop_
_entity_poly.entity_id
_entity_poly.type
_entity_poly.pdbx_seq_one_letter_code
_entity_poly.pdbx_strand_id
1 'polypeptide(L)'
;MRGLGILLISVFFAPAVIAQSASGTQAQQPIPATGNFLGLGVGAIPKTPGNSDLRVMLLPAVQYTWGDFAYVTGLKAGIWGFTSDDRSLRIGLYAEPRFGFDASDSPRTAGMADRGFAVDAGPSLRWTTSAGVLNLDYGFDITGRSDGQVAQIQFVRPLVTETSLRLNG
;
A
#
# COMPACT_ATOMS: atom_id res chain seq x y z
N MET A 1 -1.70 -7.36 61.89
CA MET A 1 -1.02 -8.38 61.06
C MET A 1 -1.34 -8.04 59.61
N ARG A 2 -0.33 -7.69 58.80
CA ARG A 2 -0.48 -7.16 57.44
C ARG A 2 -0.61 -8.32 56.46
N GLY A 3 -1.76 -8.44 55.78
CA GLY A 3 -1.96 -9.39 54.69
C GLY A 3 -1.42 -8.81 53.38
N LEU A 4 -0.37 -9.42 52.85
CA LEU A 4 0.23 -9.09 51.57
C LEU A 4 -0.45 -9.95 50.49
N GLY A 5 -1.24 -9.32 49.62
CA GLY A 5 -1.84 -9.98 48.46
C GLY A 5 -0.79 -10.23 47.38
N ILE A 6 -0.54 -11.49 47.05
CA ILE A 6 0.34 -11.89 45.94
C ILE A 6 -0.50 -11.97 44.66
N LEU A 7 -0.18 -11.09 43.72
CA LEU A 7 -0.69 -11.07 42.35
C LEU A 7 0.03 -12.16 41.54
N LEU A 8 -0.69 -13.18 41.08
CA LEU A 8 -0.19 -14.20 40.16
C LEU A 8 -0.16 -13.64 38.73
N ILE A 9 1.03 -13.37 38.21
CA ILE A 9 1.25 -13.06 36.79
C ILE A 9 1.49 -14.38 36.06
N SER A 10 0.55 -14.76 35.19
CA SER A 10 0.68 -15.90 34.29
C SER A 10 1.59 -15.53 33.11
N VAL A 11 2.82 -16.02 33.11
CA VAL A 11 3.74 -15.92 31.97
C VAL A 11 3.41 -17.05 31.00
N PHE A 12 2.90 -16.72 29.82
CA PHE A 12 2.79 -17.66 28.71
C PHE A 12 4.19 -17.94 28.15
N PHE A 13 4.72 -19.13 28.39
CA PHE A 13 5.90 -19.66 27.71
C PHE A 13 5.50 -20.11 26.30
N ALA A 14 5.92 -19.39 25.27
CA ALA A 14 5.92 -19.90 23.90
C ALA A 14 7.18 -20.76 23.68
N PRO A 15 7.11 -21.91 23.00
CA PRO A 15 8.30 -22.67 22.65
C PRO A 15 9.15 -21.90 21.63
N ALA A 16 10.43 -21.71 21.94
CA ALA A 16 11.42 -21.22 21.00
C ALA A 16 11.68 -22.32 19.95
N VAL A 17 11.11 -22.15 18.75
CA VAL A 17 11.50 -22.93 17.58
C VAL A 17 12.88 -22.43 17.14
N ILE A 18 13.90 -23.26 17.29
CA ILE A 18 15.21 -23.04 16.69
C ILE A 18 15.03 -23.22 15.17
N ALA A 19 14.97 -22.11 14.45
CA ALA A 19 14.97 -22.12 12.99
C ALA A 19 16.37 -22.52 12.48
N GLN A 20 16.46 -23.65 11.79
CA GLN A 20 17.63 -24.02 11.01
C GLN A 20 17.85 -22.98 9.91
N SER A 21 19.07 -22.45 9.84
CA SER A 21 19.54 -21.53 8.80
C SER A 21 19.57 -22.25 7.46
N ALA A 22 18.48 -22.12 6.70
CA ALA A 22 18.46 -22.40 5.27
C ALA A 22 19.14 -21.24 4.52
N SER A 23 20.47 -21.19 4.62
CA SER A 23 21.30 -20.39 3.70
C SER A 23 21.22 -21.06 2.33
N GLY A 24 20.53 -20.49 1.34
CA GLY A 24 20.59 -21.06 -0.01
C GLY A 24 19.55 -20.67 -1.06
N THR A 25 18.56 -19.85 -0.76
CA THR A 25 17.72 -19.26 -1.82
C THR A 25 17.30 -17.89 -1.39
N GLN A 26 18.11 -16.88 -1.74
CA GLN A 26 17.59 -15.53 -1.82
C GLN A 26 16.39 -15.61 -2.74
N ALA A 27 15.18 -15.45 -2.17
CA ALA A 27 14.00 -15.14 -2.93
C ALA A 27 14.21 -13.74 -3.50
N GLN A 28 15.09 -13.66 -4.50
CA GLN A 28 15.14 -12.57 -5.45
C GLN A 28 13.87 -12.74 -6.29
N GLN A 29 12.71 -12.52 -5.69
CA GLN A 29 11.54 -12.11 -6.43
C GLN A 29 12.01 -10.84 -7.14
N PRO A 30 12.18 -10.86 -8.47
CA PRO A 30 12.45 -9.62 -9.16
C PRO A 30 11.28 -8.72 -8.77
N ILE A 31 11.57 -7.56 -8.16
CA ILE A 31 10.67 -6.43 -8.39
C ILE A 31 10.48 -6.46 -9.90
N PRO A 32 9.27 -6.68 -10.44
CA PRO A 32 9.09 -6.65 -11.88
C PRO A 32 9.71 -5.32 -12.30
N ALA A 33 10.82 -5.39 -13.02
CA ALA A 33 11.48 -4.21 -13.55
C ALA A 33 10.63 -3.77 -14.74
N THR A 34 9.36 -3.45 -14.47
CA THR A 34 8.53 -2.69 -15.36
C THR A 34 9.24 -1.35 -15.42
N GLY A 35 9.98 -1.11 -16.50
CA GLY A 35 10.77 0.09 -16.68
C GLY A 35 9.93 1.35 -16.52
N ASN A 36 10.60 2.49 -16.38
CA ASN A 36 9.91 3.76 -16.31
C ASN A 36 9.04 3.93 -17.57
N PHE A 37 7.76 4.28 -17.39
CA PHE A 37 6.85 4.57 -18.47
C PHE A 37 6.01 5.80 -18.17
N LEU A 38 5.59 6.46 -19.25
CA LEU A 38 4.67 7.58 -19.23
C LEU A 38 3.62 7.36 -20.31
N GLY A 39 2.36 7.46 -19.91
CA GLY A 39 1.20 7.32 -20.76
C GLY A 39 0.01 8.05 -20.16
N LEU A 40 -1.08 8.01 -20.90
CA LEU A 40 -2.37 8.55 -20.50
C LEU A 40 -3.43 7.46 -20.67
N GLY A 41 -4.29 7.31 -19.66
CA GLY A 41 -5.45 6.44 -19.69
C GLY A 41 -6.73 7.25 -19.56
N VAL A 42 -7.82 6.72 -20.11
CA VAL A 42 -9.17 7.22 -19.84
C VAL A 42 -9.84 6.22 -18.93
N GLY A 43 -10.33 6.68 -17.78
CA GLY A 43 -11.08 5.88 -16.82
C GLY A 43 -12.50 6.39 -16.69
N ALA A 44 -13.46 5.47 -16.56
CA ALA A 44 -14.82 5.77 -16.11
C ALA A 44 -14.95 5.22 -14.69
N ILE A 45 -15.05 6.11 -13.70
CA ILE A 45 -15.13 5.74 -12.28
C ILE A 45 -16.45 6.27 -11.70
N PRO A 46 -17.09 5.57 -10.74
CA PRO A 46 -18.25 6.12 -10.05
C PRO A 46 -17.92 7.49 -9.43
N LYS A 47 -18.86 8.44 -9.48
CA LYS A 47 -18.72 9.74 -8.77
C LYS A 47 -18.44 9.52 -7.28
N THR A 48 -19.13 8.53 -6.72
CA THR A 48 -19.14 8.20 -5.29
C THR A 48 -19.33 6.69 -5.12
N PRO A 49 -18.81 6.05 -4.06
CA PRO A 49 -19.02 4.62 -3.83
C PRO A 49 -20.50 4.23 -3.84
N GLY A 50 -20.88 3.34 -4.76
CA GLY A 50 -22.26 2.87 -4.91
C GLY A 50 -23.17 3.74 -5.77
N ASN A 51 -22.64 4.77 -6.43
CA ASN A 51 -23.35 5.54 -7.44
C ASN A 51 -23.32 4.81 -8.81
N SER A 52 -24.42 4.87 -9.57
CA SER A 52 -24.49 4.40 -10.97
C SER A 52 -23.92 5.40 -11.98
N ASP A 53 -23.83 6.67 -11.60
CA ASP A 53 -23.24 7.72 -12.43
C ASP A 53 -21.72 7.60 -12.44
N LEU A 54 -21.18 7.46 -13.64
CA LEU A 54 -19.74 7.46 -13.89
C LEU A 54 -19.25 8.86 -14.26
N ARG A 55 -18.11 9.25 -13.70
CA ARG A 55 -17.31 10.36 -14.20
C ARG A 55 -16.20 9.81 -15.10
N VAL A 56 -16.14 10.32 -16.32
CA VAL A 56 -15.05 10.03 -17.25
C VAL A 56 -13.91 10.99 -16.98
N MET A 57 -12.70 10.47 -16.80
CA MET A 57 -11.51 11.26 -16.50
C MET A 57 -10.30 10.78 -17.29
N LEU A 58 -9.47 11.74 -17.69
CA LEU A 58 -8.11 11.48 -18.14
C LEU A 58 -7.23 11.28 -16.91
N LEU A 59 -6.52 10.15 -16.87
CA LEU A 59 -5.64 9.76 -15.77
C LEU A 59 -4.22 9.56 -16.30
N PRO A 60 -3.19 10.07 -15.62
CA PRO A 60 -1.81 9.73 -15.96
C PRO A 60 -1.58 8.24 -15.67
N ALA A 61 -1.04 7.55 -16.65
CA ALA A 61 -0.49 6.22 -16.49
C ALA A 61 1.03 6.38 -16.45
N VAL A 62 1.57 6.60 -15.25
CA VAL A 62 3.01 6.83 -15.06
C VAL A 62 3.56 5.81 -14.08
N GLN A 63 4.72 5.26 -14.40
CA GLN A 63 5.59 4.58 -13.45
C GLN A 63 6.96 5.17 -13.64
N TYR A 64 7.49 5.76 -12.60
CA TYR A 64 8.85 6.27 -12.63
C TYR A 64 9.51 5.99 -11.29
N THR A 65 10.75 5.51 -11.32
CA THR A 65 11.54 5.26 -10.13
C THR A 65 12.89 5.95 -10.28
N TRP A 66 13.24 6.76 -9.30
CA TRP A 66 14.54 7.42 -9.18
C TRP A 66 15.43 6.58 -8.26
N GLY A 67 16.17 5.64 -8.86
CA GLY A 67 17.05 4.74 -8.12
C GLY A 67 16.30 3.99 -7.02
N ASP A 68 16.81 4.04 -5.80
CA ASP A 68 16.20 3.38 -4.64
C ASP A 68 15.47 4.33 -3.68
N PHE A 69 15.40 5.64 -3.98
CA PHE A 69 14.95 6.65 -3.00
C PHE A 69 13.61 7.32 -3.30
N ALA A 70 13.14 7.38 -4.55
CA ALA A 70 11.87 8.03 -4.87
C ALA A 70 11.12 7.32 -6.01
N TYR A 71 9.80 7.48 -6.02
CA TYR A 71 8.94 6.90 -7.04
C TYR A 71 7.67 7.72 -7.29
N VAL A 72 7.12 7.54 -8.49
CA VAL A 72 5.77 7.93 -8.87
C VAL A 72 5.13 6.72 -9.56
N THR A 73 3.95 6.30 -9.08
CA THR A 73 3.17 5.17 -9.61
C THR A 73 1.71 5.58 -9.70
N GLY A 74 1.19 5.70 -10.91
CA GLY A 74 -0.16 6.22 -11.17
C GLY A 74 -0.30 7.63 -10.60
N LEU A 75 -1.18 7.79 -9.61
CA LEU A 75 -1.40 9.05 -8.91
C LEU A 75 -0.62 9.17 -7.60
N LYS A 76 0.07 8.12 -7.17
CA LYS A 76 0.81 8.06 -5.92
C LYS A 76 2.27 8.43 -6.16
N ALA A 77 2.82 9.25 -5.28
CA ALA A 77 4.24 9.57 -5.24
C ALA A 77 4.81 9.24 -3.86
N GLY A 78 6.10 8.94 -3.77
CA GLY A 78 6.72 8.69 -2.48
C GLY A 78 8.24 8.68 -2.50
N ILE A 79 8.79 8.70 -1.30
CA ILE A 79 10.22 8.62 -1.02
C ILE A 79 10.50 7.51 -0.02
N TRP A 80 11.59 6.78 -0.20
CA TRP A 80 12.08 5.77 0.74
C TRP A 80 13.15 6.41 1.64
N GLY A 81 12.87 6.47 2.94
CA GLY A 81 13.82 6.94 3.94
C GLY A 81 14.71 5.82 4.47
N PHE A 82 14.26 4.57 4.36
CA PHE A 82 15.00 3.38 4.74
C PHE A 82 14.79 2.27 3.72
N THR A 83 15.87 1.58 3.37
CA THR A 83 15.87 0.35 2.57
C THR A 83 16.88 -0.60 3.20
N SER A 84 16.48 -1.85 3.47
CA SER A 84 17.39 -2.87 3.98
C SER A 84 18.45 -3.25 2.94
N ASP A 85 19.57 -3.83 3.38
CA ASP A 85 20.68 -4.23 2.51
C ASP A 85 20.26 -5.22 1.41
N ASP A 86 19.38 -6.17 1.77
CA ASP A 86 18.77 -7.14 0.85
C ASP A 86 17.60 -6.58 0.05
N ARG A 87 17.27 -5.30 0.24
CA ARG A 87 16.16 -4.56 -0.40
C ARG A 87 14.77 -5.13 -0.15
N SER A 88 14.63 -6.07 0.79
CA SER A 88 13.37 -6.72 1.10
C SER A 88 12.41 -5.79 1.85
N LEU A 89 12.93 -4.92 2.70
CA LEU A 89 12.17 -3.98 3.52
C LEU A 89 12.45 -2.55 3.09
N ARG A 90 11.40 -1.79 2.80
CA ARG A 90 11.45 -0.35 2.52
C ARG A 90 10.44 0.39 3.37
N ILE A 91 10.88 1.48 3.99
CA ILE A 91 10.04 2.37 4.81
C ILE A 91 10.22 3.78 4.28
N GLY A 92 9.11 4.49 4.12
CA GLY A 92 9.09 5.75 3.42
C GLY A 92 7.89 6.62 3.76
N LEU A 93 7.76 7.69 2.98
CA LEU A 93 6.60 8.56 2.98
C LEU A 93 5.95 8.50 1.59
N TYR A 94 4.64 8.68 1.55
CA TYR A 94 3.89 8.80 0.30
C TYR A 94 2.93 9.97 0.36
N ALA A 95 2.47 10.39 -0.81
CA ALA A 95 1.34 11.28 -0.99
C ALA A 95 0.52 10.83 -2.21
N GLU A 96 -0.81 10.95 -2.12
CA GLU A 96 -1.73 10.64 -3.21
C GLU A 96 -2.99 11.51 -3.17
N PRO A 97 -3.61 11.81 -4.33
CA PRO A 97 -4.86 12.54 -4.36
C PRO A 97 -6.02 11.66 -3.90
N ARG A 98 -6.89 12.24 -3.07
CA ARG A 98 -8.18 11.66 -2.71
C ARG A 98 -9.29 12.50 -3.33
N PHE A 99 -9.95 11.94 -4.33
CA PHE A 99 -11.05 12.63 -5.00
C PHE A 99 -12.24 12.84 -4.06
N GLY A 100 -12.86 14.01 -4.20
CA GLY A 100 -14.04 14.42 -3.45
C GLY A 100 -15.35 13.80 -3.96
N PHE A 101 -16.42 14.02 -3.22
CA PHE A 101 -17.80 13.67 -3.56
C PHE A 101 -18.78 14.69 -2.96
N ASP A 102 -19.95 14.82 -3.56
CA ASP A 102 -21.05 15.61 -2.99
C ASP A 102 -22.03 14.68 -2.28
N ALA A 103 -22.58 15.10 -1.13
CA ALA A 103 -23.48 14.30 -0.31
C ALA A 103 -24.76 13.92 -1.07
N SER A 104 -25.19 14.80 -1.98
CA SER A 104 -26.34 14.62 -2.86
C SER A 104 -26.11 13.66 -4.02
N ASP A 105 -24.87 13.23 -4.27
CA ASP A 105 -24.55 12.34 -5.41
C ASP A 105 -25.20 10.95 -5.26
N SER A 106 -25.42 10.47 -4.04
CA SER A 106 -25.92 9.12 -3.80
C SER A 106 -26.75 9.03 -2.51
N PRO A 107 -27.79 8.15 -2.47
CA PRO A 107 -28.47 7.82 -1.22
C PRO A 107 -27.52 7.30 -0.13
N ARG A 108 -26.36 6.73 -0.51
CA ARG A 108 -25.34 6.24 0.43
C ARG A 108 -24.50 7.36 1.07
N THR A 109 -24.51 8.55 0.48
CA THR A 109 -23.85 9.75 1.02
C THR A 109 -24.83 10.77 1.57
N ALA A 110 -26.13 10.47 1.54
CA ALA A 110 -27.16 11.32 2.11
C ALA A 110 -26.91 11.52 3.63
N GLY A 111 -26.85 12.78 4.06
CA GLY A 111 -26.57 13.14 5.45
C GLY A 111 -25.07 13.20 5.80
N MET A 112 -24.17 12.88 4.87
CA MET A 112 -22.74 13.17 5.01
C MET A 112 -22.46 14.64 4.63
N ALA A 113 -21.31 15.17 5.03
CA ALA A 113 -20.83 16.45 4.54
C ALA A 113 -20.21 16.30 3.14
N ASP A 114 -20.39 17.31 2.29
CA ASP A 114 -19.69 17.41 1.01
C ASP A 114 -18.18 17.42 1.23
N ARG A 115 -17.46 16.78 0.32
CA ARG A 115 -16.02 16.64 0.44
C ARG A 115 -15.34 17.04 -0.86
N GLY A 116 -14.51 18.07 -0.80
CA GLY A 116 -13.67 18.47 -1.91
C GLY A 116 -12.50 17.52 -2.16
N PHE A 117 -11.78 17.75 -3.25
CA PHE A 117 -10.49 17.10 -3.54
C PHE A 117 -9.52 17.29 -2.35
N ALA A 118 -8.78 16.25 -1.99
CA ALA A 118 -7.77 16.34 -0.94
C ALA A 118 -6.49 15.63 -1.40
N VAL A 119 -5.42 15.81 -0.64
CA VAL A 119 -4.22 14.99 -0.76
C VAL A 119 -4.01 14.32 0.58
N ASP A 120 -3.87 13.00 0.55
CA ASP A 120 -3.46 12.23 1.72
C ASP A 120 -1.96 12.00 1.65
N ALA A 121 -1.28 12.11 2.79
CA ALA A 121 0.13 11.78 2.91
C ALA A 121 0.42 11.11 4.25
N GLY A 122 1.47 10.30 4.29
CA GLY A 122 1.89 9.62 5.52
C GLY A 122 2.90 8.53 5.31
N PRO A 123 3.16 7.68 6.33
CA PRO A 123 4.11 6.59 6.23
C PRO A 123 3.68 5.48 5.26
N SER A 124 4.67 4.91 4.59
CA SER A 124 4.54 3.76 3.70
C SER A 124 5.56 2.68 4.07
N LEU A 125 5.13 1.43 3.99
CA LEU A 125 5.92 0.23 4.24
C LEU A 125 5.75 -0.72 3.07
N ARG A 126 6.87 -1.23 2.55
CA ARG A 126 6.87 -2.35 1.62
C ARG A 126 7.80 -3.44 2.15
N TRP A 127 7.26 -4.65 2.30
CA TRP A 127 8.01 -5.80 2.75
C TRP A 127 7.86 -6.97 1.79
N THR A 128 8.97 -7.36 1.19
CA THR A 128 9.08 -8.48 0.26
C THR A 128 9.57 -9.70 1.03
N THR A 129 8.83 -10.80 0.92
CA THR A 129 9.15 -12.09 1.55
C THR A 129 9.13 -13.19 0.50
N SER A 130 9.53 -14.41 0.88
CA SER A 130 9.37 -15.59 0.02
C SER A 130 7.91 -15.91 -0.31
N ALA A 131 6.95 -15.50 0.54
CA ALA A 131 5.52 -15.75 0.35
C ALA A 131 4.83 -14.71 -0.54
N GLY A 132 5.42 -13.52 -0.72
CA GLY A 132 4.82 -12.41 -1.44
C GLY A 132 5.29 -11.04 -0.94
N VAL A 133 4.62 -9.99 -1.41
CA VAL A 133 4.88 -8.59 -1.07
C VAL A 133 3.72 -8.04 -0.24
N LEU A 134 4.02 -7.52 0.94
CA LEU A 134 3.11 -6.73 1.78
C LEU A 134 3.37 -5.24 1.54
N ASN A 135 2.33 -4.48 1.19
CA ASN A 135 2.34 -3.03 1.17
C ASN A 135 1.38 -2.53 2.26
N LEU A 136 1.83 -1.55 3.04
CA LEU A 136 1.02 -0.84 4.02
C LEU A 136 1.22 0.66 3.86
N ASP A 137 0.11 1.38 3.77
CA ASP A 137 0.07 2.83 3.70
C ASP A 137 -0.90 3.37 4.73
N TYR A 138 -0.50 4.40 5.45
CA TYR A 138 -1.36 5.09 6.41
C TYR A 138 -1.28 6.59 6.16
N GLY A 139 -2.39 7.20 5.76
CA GLY A 139 -2.45 8.56 5.24
C GLY A 139 -3.36 9.47 6.05
N PHE A 140 -2.99 10.75 6.07
CA PHE A 140 -3.73 11.84 6.70
C PHE A 140 -3.99 12.92 5.65
N ASP A 141 -5.15 13.58 5.74
CA ASP A 141 -5.46 14.74 4.89
C ASP A 141 -4.51 15.90 5.19
N ILE A 142 -3.62 16.22 4.26
CA ILE A 142 -2.67 17.35 4.39
C ILE A 142 -3.19 18.64 3.77
N THR A 143 -4.40 18.63 3.21
CA THR A 143 -5.04 19.79 2.58
C THR A 143 -6.03 20.51 3.49
N GLY A 144 -6.25 19.99 4.71
CA GLY A 144 -7.19 20.56 5.68
C GLY A 144 -8.65 20.49 5.23
N ARG A 145 -8.97 19.59 4.28
CA ARG A 145 -10.33 19.41 3.75
C ARG A 145 -11.17 18.50 4.65
N SER A 146 -10.54 17.70 5.50
CA SER A 146 -11.15 16.80 6.49
C SER A 146 -10.14 16.40 7.57
N ASP A 147 -10.61 15.95 8.73
CA ASP A 147 -9.78 15.26 9.74
C ASP A 147 -9.65 13.74 9.43
N GLY A 148 -9.81 13.38 8.15
CA GLY A 148 -9.90 12.00 7.69
C GLY A 148 -8.54 11.29 7.65
N GLN A 149 -8.58 9.98 7.88
CA GLN A 149 -7.43 9.09 7.79
C GLN A 149 -7.75 7.93 6.85
N VAL A 150 -6.74 7.40 6.18
CA VAL A 150 -6.86 6.23 5.29
C VAL A 150 -5.80 5.21 5.65
N ALA A 151 -6.18 3.93 5.70
CA ALA A 151 -5.25 2.82 5.87
C ALA A 151 -5.46 1.84 4.72
N GLN A 152 -4.40 1.54 3.98
CA GLN A 152 -4.41 0.55 2.92
C GLN A 152 -3.41 -0.56 3.26
N ILE A 153 -3.89 -1.80 3.20
CA ILE A 153 -3.07 -3.00 3.38
C ILE A 153 -3.28 -3.86 2.13
N GLN A 154 -2.18 -4.23 1.48
CA GLN A 154 -2.20 -5.06 0.29
C GLN A 154 -1.18 -6.18 0.42
N PHE A 155 -1.59 -7.41 0.16
CA PHE A 155 -0.68 -8.54 0.03
C PHE A 155 -0.76 -9.11 -1.38
N VAL A 156 0.37 -9.15 -2.09
CA VAL A 156 0.49 -9.65 -3.46
C VAL A 156 1.36 -10.90 -3.44
N ARG A 157 0.82 -12.02 -3.94
CA ARG A 157 1.58 -13.27 -4.10
C ARG A 157 1.44 -13.80 -5.53
N PRO A 158 2.52 -14.34 -6.13
CA PRO A 158 2.40 -15.06 -7.39
C PRO A 158 1.60 -16.36 -7.16
N LEU A 159 0.64 -16.63 -8.06
CA LEU A 159 -0.14 -17.87 -8.05
C LEU A 159 0.48 -18.96 -8.94
N VAL A 160 1.22 -18.55 -9.96
CA VAL A 160 1.95 -19.43 -10.88
C VAL A 160 3.30 -18.79 -11.15
N THR A 161 4.38 -19.50 -10.82
CA THR A 161 5.76 -19.04 -11.04
C THR A 161 6.39 -19.72 -12.25
N GLU A 162 5.80 -20.82 -12.73
CA GLU A 162 6.32 -21.61 -13.86
C GLU A 162 5.36 -21.59 -15.04
N THR A 163 5.72 -20.86 -16.08
CA THR A 163 5.28 -21.21 -17.43
C THR A 163 6.46 -20.97 -18.36
N SER A 164 7.31 -21.98 -18.49
CA SER A 164 8.38 -22.04 -19.47
C SER A 164 7.81 -22.30 -20.87
N LEU A 165 6.96 -21.40 -21.38
CA LEU A 165 6.53 -21.46 -22.78
C LEU A 165 7.62 -20.81 -23.63
N ARG A 166 8.65 -21.60 -23.95
CA ARG A 166 9.62 -21.26 -25.00
C ARG A 166 9.07 -21.78 -26.33
N LEU A 167 8.52 -20.90 -27.14
CA LEU A 167 8.31 -21.15 -28.56
C LEU A 167 9.62 -20.82 -29.28
N ASN A 168 10.40 -21.86 -29.58
CA ASN A 168 11.48 -21.76 -30.54
C ASN A 168 10.84 -21.84 -31.94
N GLY A 169 10.95 -20.76 -32.71
CA GLY A 169 10.70 -20.73 -34.15
C GLY A 169 12.00 -20.43 -34.87
#